data_AF-A0A3A4VKF1-F1
#
_entry.id   AF-A0A3A4VKF1-F1
#
_cell.length_a   1.000
_cell.length_b   1.000
_cell.length_c   1.000
_cell.angle_alpha   90.00
_cell.angle_beta   90.00
_cell.angle_gamma   90.00
#
_symmetry.space_group_name_H-M   'P 1'
#
loop_
_entity.id
_entity.type
_entity.pdbx_description
1 polymer ?
#
loop_
_entity_poly.entity_id
_entity_poly.type
_entity_poly.pdbx_seq_one_letter_code
_entity_poly.pdbx_strand_id
1 'polypeptide(L)'
;MINKDKFNLQISFLREQKQVILTLIFSAFIIDTIFVPKSSDFIVFGLLVLYILSIWIYKLKSRVSIIFCFIFISIMYLSFLISGSSDRTEKAAVWLFFFFLINIVQQFKE
;
A
#
# COMPACT_ATOMS: atom_id res chain seq x y z
N MET A 1 25.83 -20.71 7.54
CA MET A 1 25.57 -19.99 8.80
C MET A 1 25.33 -18.53 8.44
N ILE A 2 24.07 -18.13 8.24
CA ILE A 2 23.74 -16.75 7.85
C ILE A 2 23.96 -15.88 9.08
N ASN A 3 24.85 -14.89 8.92
CA ASN A 3 25.34 -14.05 10.00
C ASN A 3 24.19 -13.19 10.55
N LYS A 4 23.63 -13.59 11.70
CA LYS A 4 22.46 -12.94 12.36
C LYS A 4 22.68 -11.44 12.57
N ASP A 5 23.92 -11.01 12.78
CA ASP A 5 24.25 -9.61 13.01
C ASP A 5 24.09 -8.75 11.76
N LYS A 6 24.41 -9.27 10.57
CA LYS A 6 24.15 -8.56 9.30
C LYS A 6 22.66 -8.43 9.02
N PHE A 7 21.87 -9.46 9.36
CA PHE A 7 20.43 -9.46 9.13
C PHE A 7 19.70 -8.47 10.05
N ASN A 8 20.09 -8.41 11.33
CA ASN A 8 19.56 -7.42 12.27
C ASN A 8 19.90 -5.98 11.88
N LEU A 9 21.13 -5.74 11.40
CA LEU A 9 21.60 -4.42 10.98
C LEU A 9 20.87 -3.93 9.70
N GLN A 10 20.56 -4.85 8.77
CA GLN A 10 19.74 -4.55 7.59
C GLN A 10 18.28 -4.23 7.94
N ILE A 11 17.68 -4.96 8.90
CA ILE A 11 16.32 -4.68 9.37
C ILE A 11 16.24 -3.30 10.05
N SER A 12 17.23 -2.93 10.86
CA SER A 12 17.27 -1.60 11.48
C SER A 12 17.40 -0.48 10.43
N PHE A 13 18.22 -0.68 9.39
CA PHE A 13 18.39 0.30 8.31
C PHE A 13 17.10 0.49 7.50
N LEU A 14 16.40 -0.61 7.17
CA LEU A 14 15.08 -0.56 6.52
C LEU A 14 14.02 0.12 7.41
N ARG A 15 14.16 0.03 8.73
CA ARG A 15 13.25 0.68 9.69
C ARG A 15 13.39 2.20 9.74
N GLU A 16 14.54 2.73 9.37
CA GLU A 16 14.73 4.18 9.22
C GLU A 16 14.13 4.69 7.90
N GLN A 17 14.11 3.86 6.85
CA GLN A 17 13.58 4.21 5.53
C GLN A 17 12.09 3.89 5.36
N LYS A 18 11.27 4.24 6.36
CA LYS A 18 9.83 3.98 6.38
C LYS A 18 9.11 4.51 5.13
N GLN A 19 9.50 5.69 4.66
CA GLN A 19 8.91 6.30 3.46
C GLN A 19 9.20 5.51 2.20
N VAL A 20 10.41 4.96 2.04
CA VAL A 20 10.77 4.17 0.86
C VAL A 20 9.94 2.89 0.78
N ILE A 21 9.72 2.23 1.91
CA ILE A 21 8.89 1.02 1.98
C ILE A 21 7.44 1.34 1.63
N LEU A 22 6.91 2.44 2.18
CA LEU A 22 5.56 2.87 1.87
C LEU A 22 5.40 3.18 0.38
N THR A 23 6.35 3.91 -0.21
CA THR A 23 6.37 4.21 -1.65
C THR A 23 6.48 2.95 -2.51
N LEU A 24 7.29 1.98 -2.10
CA LEU A 24 7.47 0.72 -2.83
C LEU A 24 6.18 -0.10 -2.84
N ILE A 25 5.51 -0.20 -1.69
CA ILE A 25 4.20 -0.84 -1.59
C ILE A 25 3.17 -0.11 -2.45
N PHE A 26 3.14 1.22 -2.37
CA PHE A 26 2.27 2.05 -3.20
C PHE A 26 2.49 1.85 -4.70
N SER A 27 3.75 1.74 -5.12
CA SER A 27 4.09 1.49 -6.51
C SER A 27 3.60 0.12 -6.99
N ALA A 28 3.65 -0.90 -6.13
CA ALA A 28 3.11 -2.23 -6.45
C ALA A 28 1.60 -2.17 -6.72
N PHE A 29 0.85 -1.39 -5.94
CA PHE A 29 -0.59 -1.21 -6.17
C PHE A 29 -0.91 -0.41 -7.43
N ILE A 30 -0.12 0.62 -7.74
CA ILE A 30 -0.26 1.37 -9.00
C ILE A 30 -0.04 0.42 -10.19
N ILE A 31 1.00 -0.41 -10.13
CA ILE A 31 1.32 -1.37 -11.19
C ILE A 31 0.18 -2.38 -11.35
N ASP A 32 -0.31 -2.96 -10.26
CA ASP A 32 -1.44 -3.90 -10.28
C ASP A 32 -2.71 -3.24 -10.86
N THR A 33 -3.00 -2.00 -10.48
CA THR A 33 -4.21 -1.28 -10.92
C THR A 33 -4.16 -0.90 -12.41
N ILE A 34 -3.00 -0.48 -12.91
CA ILE A 34 -2.88 0.05 -14.28
C ILE A 34 -2.58 -1.07 -15.29
N PHE A 35 -1.63 -1.95 -14.97
CA PHE A 35 -1.05 -2.89 -15.93
C PHE A 35 -1.66 -4.29 -15.85
N VAL A 36 -2.29 -4.65 -14.72
CA VAL A 36 -2.90 -5.97 -14.54
C VAL A 36 -4.42 -5.83 -14.63
N PRO A 37 -5.04 -6.02 -15.81
CA PRO A 37 -6.49 -5.81 -15.96
C PRO A 37 -7.30 -6.80 -15.10
N LYS A 38 -6.92 -8.08 -15.09
CA LYS A 38 -7.49 -9.11 -14.22
C LYS A 38 -6.45 -9.59 -13.21
N SER A 39 -6.52 -9.06 -12.00
CA SER A 39 -5.73 -9.58 -10.89
C SER A 39 -6.54 -10.67 -10.24
N SER A 40 -5.92 -11.82 -9.95
CA SER A 40 -6.60 -12.82 -9.14
C SER A 40 -6.78 -12.28 -7.73
N ASP A 41 -7.86 -12.70 -7.06
CA ASP A 41 -8.11 -12.33 -5.66
C ASP A 41 -6.90 -12.65 -4.77
N PHE A 42 -6.15 -13.70 -5.10
CA PHE A 42 -4.92 -14.07 -4.40
C PHE A 42 -3.84 -12.98 -4.44
N ILE A 43 -3.66 -12.29 -5.58
CA ILE A 43 -2.71 -11.18 -5.71
C ILE A 43 -3.15 -10.00 -4.87
N VAL A 44 -4.45 -9.68 -4.91
CA VAL A 44 -5.04 -8.59 -4.11
C VAL A 44 -4.87 -8.89 -2.62
N PHE A 45 -5.25 -10.07 -2.15
CA PHE A 45 -5.05 -10.43 -0.74
C PHE A 45 -3.57 -10.49 -0.35
N GLY A 46 -2.69 -10.99 -1.23
CA GLY A 46 -1.25 -11.05 -0.97
C GLY A 46 -0.63 -9.67 -0.75
N LEU A 47 -0.91 -8.71 -1.64
CA LEU A 47 -0.42 -7.34 -1.49
C LEU A 47 -1.04 -6.62 -0.27
N LEU A 48 -2.29 -6.92 0.06
CA LEU A 48 -2.99 -6.35 1.20
C LEU A 48 -2.39 -6.86 2.53
N VAL A 49 -2.09 -8.16 2.62
CA VAL A 49 -1.35 -8.75 3.75
C VAL A 49 0.04 -8.15 3.84
N LEU A 50 0.75 -8.00 2.72
CA LEU A 50 2.07 -7.37 2.69
C LEU A 50 2.01 -5.94 3.24
N TYR A 51 1.01 -5.15 2.85
CA TYR A 51 0.81 -3.81 3.37
C TYR A 51 0.56 -3.78 4.89
N ILE A 52 -0.33 -4.63 5.40
CA ILE A 52 -0.60 -4.74 6.85
C ILE A 52 0.66 -5.14 7.61
N LEU A 53 1.40 -6.14 7.11
CA LEU A 53 2.66 -6.57 7.72
C LEU A 53 3.69 -5.44 7.72
N SER A 54 3.79 -4.66 6.64
CA SER A 54 4.69 -3.53 6.59
C SER A 54 4.31 -2.43 7.57
N ILE A 55 3.02 -2.13 7.76
CA ILE A 55 2.57 -1.23 8.83
C ILE A 55 3.06 -1.75 10.19
N TRP A 56 2.86 -3.04 10.45
CA TRP A 56 3.14 -3.65 11.76
C TRP A 56 4.65 -3.73 12.07
N ILE A 57 5.45 -4.18 11.12
CA ILE A 57 6.92 -4.34 11.27
C ILE A 57 7.60 -2.97 11.38
N TYR A 58 7.26 -2.05 10.47
CA TYR A 58 7.94 -0.77 10.34
C TYR A 58 7.36 0.33 11.23
N LYS A 59 6.23 0.05 11.93
CA LYS A 59 5.50 1.05 12.73
C LYS A 59 5.34 2.33 11.93
N LEU A 60 4.78 2.20 10.74
CA LEU A 60 4.44 3.33 9.88
C LEU A 60 3.43 4.20 10.62
N LYS A 61 3.50 5.53 10.49
CA LYS A 61 2.51 6.42 11.12
C LYS A 61 1.26 6.50 10.26
N SER A 62 0.07 6.37 10.86
CA SER A 62 -1.22 6.41 10.16
C SER A 62 -1.36 7.67 9.29
N ARG A 63 -0.96 8.84 9.82
CA ARG A 63 -1.06 10.13 9.11
C ARG A 63 -0.35 10.13 7.75
N VAL A 64 0.83 9.48 7.64
CA VAL A 64 1.59 9.46 6.38
C VAL A 64 0.89 8.55 5.36
N SER A 65 0.46 7.37 5.79
CA SER A 65 -0.29 6.44 4.95
C SER A 65 -1.64 7.02 4.48
N ILE A 66 -2.33 7.78 5.33
CA ILE A 66 -3.57 8.49 4.98
C ILE A 66 -3.32 9.53 3.89
N ILE A 67 -2.23 10.32 3.98
CA ILE A 67 -1.87 11.29 2.94
C ILE A 67 -1.64 10.58 1.59
N PHE A 68 -0.91 9.47 1.59
CA PHE A 68 -0.72 8.66 0.39
C PHE A 68 -2.04 8.14 -0.17
N CYS A 69 -2.96 7.73 0.70
CA CYS A 69 -4.32 7.36 0.33
C CYS A 69 -5.05 8.49 -0.39
N PHE A 70 -5.04 9.71 0.16
CA PHE A 70 -5.65 10.89 -0.48
C PHE A 70 -5.04 11.23 -1.84
N ILE A 71 -3.72 11.10 -1.98
CA ILE A 71 -3.04 11.27 -3.27
C ILE A 71 -3.55 10.23 -4.27
N PHE A 72 -3.66 8.96 -3.86
CA PHE A 72 -4.22 7.91 -4.71
C PHE A 72 -5.67 8.19 -5.12
N ILE A 73 -6.53 8.61 -4.19
CA ILE A 73 -7.91 9.03 -4.47
C ILE A 73 -7.93 10.08 -5.56
N SER A 74 -7.07 11.09 -5.42
CA SER A 74 -7.04 12.22 -6.35
C SER A 74 -6.65 11.76 -7.76
N ILE A 75 -5.64 10.88 -7.87
CA ILE A 75 -5.20 10.33 -9.17
C ILE A 75 -6.31 9.46 -9.78
N MET A 76 -6.96 8.61 -8.98
CA MET A 76 -8.01 7.71 -9.46
C MET A 76 -9.28 8.47 -9.85
N TYR A 77 -9.66 9.49 -9.09
CA TYR A 77 -10.77 10.37 -9.41
C TYR A 77 -10.54 11.10 -10.74
N LEU A 78 -9.34 11.63 -10.96
CA LEU A 78 -8.96 12.22 -12.25
C LEU A 78 -9.02 11.19 -13.39
N SER A 79 -8.53 9.97 -13.16
CA SER A 79 -8.60 8.91 -14.16
C SER A 79 -10.05 8.53 -14.49
N PHE A 80 -10.93 8.48 -13.49
CA PHE A 80 -12.35 8.21 -13.66
C PHE A 80 -13.04 9.30 -14.48
N LEU A 81 -12.74 10.58 -14.24
CA LEU A 81 -13.30 11.69 -15.02
C LEU A 81 -12.91 11.63 -16.51
N ILE A 82 -11.71 11.15 -16.82
CA ILE A 82 -11.21 11.07 -18.21
C ILE A 82 -11.74 9.83 -18.93
N SER A 83 -11.75 8.68 -18.27
CA SER A 83 -11.96 7.37 -18.91
C SER A 83 -13.28 6.69 -18.55
N GLY A 84 -14.05 7.24 -17.61
CA GLY A 84 -15.29 6.67 -17.13
C GLY A 84 -15.08 5.40 -16.28
N SER A 85 -16.18 4.67 -16.06
CA SER A 85 -16.15 3.37 -15.39
C SER A 85 -15.39 2.35 -16.25
N SER A 86 -14.42 1.68 -15.63
CA SER A 86 -13.64 0.57 -16.19
C SER A 86 -13.20 -0.37 -15.07
N ASP A 87 -12.84 -1.61 -15.42
CA ASP A 87 -12.30 -2.61 -14.49
C ASP A 87 -11.14 -2.07 -13.64
N ARG A 88 -10.34 -1.16 -14.21
CA ARG A 88 -9.22 -0.49 -13.52
C ARG A 88 -9.71 0.44 -12.42
N THR A 89 -10.72 1.26 -12.72
CA THR A 89 -11.31 2.20 -11.74
C THR A 89 -12.05 1.47 -10.62
N GLU A 90 -12.70 0.35 -10.92
CA GLU A 90 -13.36 -0.48 -9.90
C GLU A 90 -12.34 -1.13 -8.97
N LYS A 91 -11.27 -1.72 -9.53
CA LYS A 91 -10.18 -2.30 -8.73
C LYS A 91 -9.48 -1.25 -7.85
N ALA A 92 -9.26 -0.05 -8.40
CA ALA A 92 -8.70 1.05 -7.63
C ALA A 92 -9.58 1.47 -6.44
N ALA A 93 -10.91 1.47 -6.63
CA ALA A 93 -11.86 1.76 -5.55
C ALA A 93 -11.82 0.69 -4.45
N VAL A 94 -11.70 -0.58 -4.81
CA VAL A 94 -11.52 -1.69 -3.86
C VAL A 94 -10.23 -1.49 -3.05
N TRP A 95 -9.11 -1.20 -3.73
CA TRP A 95 -7.85 -0.89 -3.06
C TRP A 95 -7.98 0.27 -2.08
N LEU A 96 -8.65 1.33 -2.50
CA LEU A 96 -8.89 2.50 -1.68
C LEU A 96 -9.70 2.21 -0.43
N PHE A 97 -10.79 1.43 -0.59
CA PHE A 97 -11.63 1.05 0.52
C PHE A 97 -10.83 0.31 1.60
N PHE A 98 -10.04 -0.68 1.19
CA PHE A 98 -9.22 -1.44 2.13
C PHE A 98 -8.13 -0.59 2.77
N PHE A 99 -7.45 0.24 2.00
CA PHE A 99 -6.45 1.14 2.55
C PHE A 99 -7.03 2.10 3.58
N PHE A 100 -8.17 2.72 3.27
CA PHE A 100 -8.80 3.66 4.17
C PHE A 100 -9.24 2.97 5.46
N LEU A 101 -9.84 1.78 5.35
CA LEU A 101 -10.26 0.97 6.50
C LEU A 101 -9.07 0.57 7.39
N ILE A 102 -7.97 0.09 6.80
CA ILE A 102 -6.76 -0.28 7.55
C ILE A 102 -6.17 0.95 8.26
N ASN A 103 -6.13 2.11 7.59
CA ASN A 103 -5.60 3.33 8.19
C ASN A 103 -6.47 3.89 9.30
N ILE A 104 -7.80 3.80 9.19
CA ILE A 104 -8.72 4.16 10.27
C ILE A 104 -8.46 3.25 11.48
N VAL A 105 -8.42 1.94 11.28
CA VAL A 105 -8.16 0.97 12.37
C VAL A 105 -6.80 1.23 13.01
N GLN A 106 -5.79 1.58 12.20
CA GLN A 106 -4.48 1.94 12.70
C GLN A 106 -4.52 3.23 13.52
N GLN A 107 -5.23 4.26 13.07
CA GLN A 107 -5.36 5.54 13.78
C GLN A 107 -6.04 5.39 15.15
N PHE A 108 -6.97 4.43 15.30
CA PHE A 108 -7.56 4.11 16.60
C PHE A 108 -6.61 3.38 17.57
N LYS A 109 -5.52 2.78 17.06
CA LYS A 109 -4.51 2.07 17.86
C LYS A 109 -3.28 2.91 18.20
N GLU A 110 -3.07 4.03 17.49
CA GLU A 110 -1.99 5.00 17.73
C GLU A 110 -2.37 6.00 18.84
#